data_AF-A0A3M7R3B4-F1
#
_entry.id   AF-A0A3M7R3B4-F1
#
_cell.length_a   1.000
_cell.length_b   1.000
_cell.length_c   1.000
_cell.angle_alpha   90.00
_cell.angle_beta   90.00
_cell.angle_gamma   90.00
#
_symmetry.space_group_name_H-M   'P 1'
#
loop_
_entity.id
_entity.type
_entity.pdbx_description
1 polymer ?
#
loop_
_entity_poly.entity_id
_entity_poly.type
_entity_poly.pdbx_seq_one_letter_code
_entity_poly.pdbx_strand_id
1 'polypeptide(L)'
;MTLTGIRQEMIDGKPSITECLHMADEWIKSNKDLTLDSESNPINFIFLTCGDWDLKTMLPSQCKFFNIKYPNYFTTWINIKKSFAELTGHFPKGMPTMLQMLNLNLEGRHHSGIDDCRNIAKIAKEMAQRGFIFEKT
;
A
#
# COMPACT_ATOMS: atom_id res chain seq x y z
N MET A 1 -21.02 13.31 -5.62
CA MET A 1 -19.55 13.16 -5.64
C MET A 1 -19.22 11.69 -5.89
N THR A 2 -18.33 11.38 -6.84
CA THR A 2 -17.82 10.01 -7.01
C THR A 2 -16.67 9.78 -6.04
N LEU A 3 -16.68 8.65 -5.33
CA LEU A 3 -15.73 8.36 -4.25
C LEU A 3 -14.27 8.39 -4.75
N THR A 4 -13.95 7.62 -5.79
CA THR A 4 -12.57 7.44 -6.27
C THR A 4 -12.10 8.50 -7.27
N GLY A 5 -13.02 9.24 -7.89
CA GLY A 5 -12.71 10.16 -8.98
C GLY A 5 -12.32 9.48 -10.30
N ILE A 6 -12.27 8.15 -10.34
CA ILE A 6 -12.01 7.37 -11.55
C ILE A 6 -13.22 7.46 -12.48
N ARG A 7 -12.98 7.78 -13.75
CA ARG A 7 -13.99 7.87 -14.82
C ARG A 7 -13.83 6.69 -15.79
N GLN A 8 -14.88 6.38 -16.55
CA GLN A 8 -14.86 5.25 -17.49
C GLN A 8 -13.72 5.36 -18.52
N GLU A 9 -13.52 6.55 -19.07
CA GLU A 9 -12.41 6.87 -20.00
C GLU A 9 -11.01 6.63 -19.40
N MET A 10 -10.87 6.59 -18.07
CA MET A 10 -9.60 6.31 -17.41
C MET A 10 -9.31 4.81 -17.33
N ILE A 11 -10.32 3.94 -17.48
CA ILE A 11 -10.20 2.48 -17.40
C ILE A 11 -10.42 1.78 -18.76
N ASP A 12 -11.07 2.45 -19.70
CA ASP A 12 -11.24 1.94 -21.06
C ASP A 12 -9.88 1.68 -21.72
N GLY A 13 -9.71 0.46 -22.24
CA GLY A 13 -8.47 0.04 -22.90
C GLY A 13 -7.24 0.01 -22.01
N LYS A 14 -7.40 0.05 -20.68
CA LYS A 14 -6.28 -0.10 -19.74
C LYS A 14 -5.92 -1.57 -19.51
N PRO A 15 -4.69 -1.83 -19.01
CA PRO A 15 -4.28 -3.18 -18.69
C PRO A 15 -5.21 -3.86 -17.69
N SER A 16 -5.45 -5.14 -17.91
CA SER A 16 -6.09 -6.04 -16.96
C SER A 16 -5.30 -6.16 -15.65
N ILE A 17 -5.93 -6.69 -14.61
CA ILE A 17 -5.24 -6.94 -13.34
C ILE A 17 -4.03 -7.88 -13.50
N THR A 18 -4.10 -8.87 -14.38
CA THR A 18 -2.97 -9.77 -14.68
C THR A 18 -1.79 -9.01 -15.27
N GLU A 19 -2.05 -8.13 -16.24
CA GLU A 19 -1.01 -7.30 -16.86
C GLU A 19 -0.44 -6.30 -15.85
N CYS A 20 -1.29 -5.67 -15.02
CA CYS A 20 -0.84 -4.77 -13.96
C CYS A 20 0.07 -5.47 -12.93
N LEU A 21 -0.25 -6.70 -12.53
CA LEU A 21 0.60 -7.49 -11.63
C LEU A 21 1.93 -7.86 -12.27
N HIS A 22 1.92 -8.22 -13.56
CA HIS A 22 3.15 -8.47 -14.29
C HIS A 22 4.01 -7.20 -14.41
N MET A 23 3.40 -6.05 -14.70
CA MET A 23 4.09 -4.75 -14.71
C MET A 23 4.70 -4.42 -13.34
N ALA A 24 4.02 -4.76 -12.24
CA ALA A 24 4.55 -4.58 -10.89
C ALA A 24 5.75 -5.51 -10.64
N ASP A 25 5.70 -6.77 -11.06
CA ASP A 25 6.83 -7.71 -10.97
C ASP A 25 8.06 -7.16 -11.70
N GLU A 26 7.89 -6.73 -12.95
CA GLU A 26 8.98 -6.20 -13.77
C GLU A 26 9.53 -4.90 -13.19
N TRP A 27 8.66 -4.02 -12.68
CA TRP A 27 9.10 -2.83 -11.99
C TRP A 27 9.96 -3.19 -10.77
N ILE A 28 9.52 -4.10 -9.89
CA ILE A 28 10.31 -4.51 -8.71
C ILE A 28 11.65 -5.10 -9.13
N LYS A 29 11.69 -6.00 -10.12
CA LYS A 29 12.95 -6.59 -10.64
C LYS A 29 13.91 -5.55 -11.23
N SER A 30 13.38 -4.49 -11.82
CA SER A 30 14.19 -3.40 -12.39
C SER A 30 14.82 -2.49 -11.32
N ASN A 31 14.34 -2.54 -10.08
CA ASN A 31 14.89 -1.76 -8.98
C ASN A 31 16.07 -2.50 -8.35
N LYS A 32 17.28 -1.95 -8.51
CA LYS A 32 18.53 -2.53 -7.96
C LYS A 32 18.54 -2.75 -6.44
N ASP A 33 17.70 -2.01 -5.71
CA ASP A 33 17.64 -2.04 -4.25
C ASP A 33 16.56 -3.01 -3.72
N LEU A 34 15.77 -3.63 -4.62
CA LEU A 34 14.68 -4.55 -4.27
C LEU A 34 14.97 -5.96 -4.78
N THR A 35 14.66 -6.95 -3.95
CA THR A 35 14.77 -8.37 -4.31
C THR A 35 13.41 -9.04 -4.23
N LEU A 36 13.00 -9.68 -5.33
CA LEU A 36 11.91 -10.66 -5.28
C LEU A 36 12.44 -12.00 -4.78
N ASP A 37 11.56 -12.77 -4.16
CA ASP A 37 11.89 -14.10 -3.61
C ASP A 37 12.53 -14.99 -4.67
N SER A 38 13.73 -15.46 -4.39
CA SER A 38 14.48 -16.41 -5.20
C SER A 38 15.26 -17.34 -4.28
N GLU A 39 15.66 -18.51 -4.77
CA GLU A 39 16.38 -19.51 -3.98
C GLU A 39 17.65 -18.96 -3.30
N SER A 40 18.26 -17.93 -3.89
CA SER A 40 19.50 -17.31 -3.38
C SER A 40 19.31 -15.95 -2.72
N ASN A 41 18.16 -15.29 -2.89
CA ASN A 41 17.91 -13.96 -2.34
C ASN A 41 16.47 -13.86 -1.81
N PRO A 42 16.28 -13.75 -0.48
CA PRO A 42 14.96 -13.53 0.09
C PRO A 42 14.45 -12.11 -0.26
N ILE A 43 13.15 -11.91 -0.09
CA ILE A 43 12.53 -10.59 -0.23
C ILE A 43 13.12 -9.63 0.81
N ASN A 44 13.62 -8.47 0.37
CA ASN A 44 14.23 -7.46 1.23
C ASN A 44 13.35 -6.23 1.48
N PHE A 45 12.09 -6.26 1.05
CA PHE A 45 11.13 -5.18 1.20
C PHE A 45 9.80 -5.69 1.76
N ILE A 46 8.93 -4.76 2.15
CA ILE A 46 7.59 -5.08 2.63
C ILE A 46 6.61 -3.98 2.18
N PHE A 47 5.40 -4.40 1.82
CA PHE A 47 4.34 -3.44 1.50
C PHE A 47 3.77 -2.83 2.78
N LEU A 48 3.38 -1.56 2.69
CA LEU A 48 2.71 -0.85 3.76
C LEU A 48 1.35 -0.35 3.27
N THR A 49 0.29 -0.62 4.04
CA THR A 49 -1.10 -0.31 3.71
C THR A 49 -1.77 0.50 4.83
N CYS A 50 -2.92 1.14 4.52
CA CYS A 50 -3.75 1.84 5.50
C CYS A 50 -4.94 0.98 5.94
N GLY A 51 -4.64 -0.10 6.67
CA GLY A 51 -5.61 -1.12 7.05
C GLY A 51 -5.32 -2.45 6.37
N ASP A 52 -6.06 -3.49 6.75
CA ASP A 52 -5.84 -4.83 6.20
C ASP A 52 -6.59 -5.06 4.88
N TRP A 53 -7.48 -4.15 4.48
CA TRP A 53 -8.42 -4.38 3.37
C TRP A 53 -7.73 -4.70 2.05
N ASP A 54 -6.67 -3.98 1.69
CA ASP A 54 -5.99 -4.13 0.39
C ASP A 54 -5.42 -5.54 0.18
N LEU A 55 -4.63 -6.03 1.16
CA LEU A 55 -3.84 -7.26 1.03
C LEU A 55 -4.41 -8.46 1.78
N LYS A 56 -5.31 -8.25 2.75
CA LYS A 56 -6.06 -9.34 3.39
C LYS A 56 -7.34 -9.69 2.64
N THR A 57 -7.94 -8.75 1.89
CA THR A 57 -9.27 -8.95 1.32
C THR A 57 -9.34 -8.66 -0.18
N MET A 58 -9.08 -7.42 -0.61
CA MET A 58 -9.38 -6.99 -1.97
C MET A 58 -8.52 -7.71 -3.01
N LEU A 59 -7.18 -7.61 -2.93
CA LEU A 59 -6.30 -8.24 -3.91
C LEU A 59 -6.40 -9.78 -3.91
N PRO A 60 -6.41 -10.48 -2.76
CA PRO A 60 -6.64 -11.93 -2.75
C PRO A 60 -7.98 -12.34 -3.38
N SER A 61 -9.07 -11.61 -3.11
CA SER A 61 -10.39 -11.87 -3.70
C SER A 61 -10.37 -11.68 -5.22
N GLN A 62 -9.73 -10.60 -5.68
CA GLN A 62 -9.58 -10.30 -7.10
C GLN A 62 -8.75 -11.38 -7.82
N CYS A 63 -7.61 -11.77 -7.24
CA CYS A 63 -6.80 -12.86 -7.79
C CYS A 63 -7.57 -14.17 -7.86
N LYS A 64 -8.35 -14.51 -6.82
CA LYS A 64 -9.23 -15.69 -6.84
C LYS A 64 -10.27 -15.62 -7.94
N PHE A 65 -10.92 -14.47 -8.13
CA PHE A 65 -11.96 -14.28 -9.14
C PHE A 65 -11.42 -14.48 -10.57
N PHE A 66 -10.22 -13.98 -10.85
CA PHE A 66 -9.57 -14.09 -12.16
C PHE A 66 -8.67 -15.34 -12.31
N ASN A 67 -8.66 -16.25 -11.32
CA ASN A 67 -7.77 -17.42 -11.27
C ASN A 67 -6.28 -17.08 -11.45
N ILE A 68 -5.84 -16.00 -10.79
CA ILE A 68 -4.45 -15.52 -10.78
C ILE A 68 -3.78 -16.01 -9.50
N LYS A 69 -2.54 -16.48 -9.59
CA LYS A 69 -1.73 -16.80 -8.41
C LYS A 69 -1.44 -15.51 -7.63
N TYR A 70 -1.81 -15.48 -6.35
CA TYR A 70 -1.49 -14.36 -5.47
C TYR A 70 0.03 -14.25 -5.25
N PRO A 71 0.68 -13.12 -5.58
CA PRO A 71 2.13 -12.99 -5.43
C PRO A 71 2.58 -13.08 -3.97
N ASN A 72 3.61 -13.89 -3.69
CA ASN A 72 4.08 -14.16 -2.32
C ASN A 72 4.50 -12.88 -1.57
N TYR A 73 5.07 -11.88 -2.25
CA TYR A 73 5.51 -10.63 -1.65
C TYR A 73 4.35 -9.73 -1.16
N PHE A 74 3.10 -10.07 -1.50
CA PHE A 74 1.91 -9.43 -0.95
C PHE A 74 1.31 -10.18 0.27
N THR A 75 1.89 -11.32 0.68
CA THR A 75 1.34 -12.12 1.80
C THR A 75 1.70 -11.59 3.18
N THR A 76 2.68 -10.69 3.26
CA THR A 76 3.11 -10.03 4.50
C THR A 76 3.18 -8.52 4.25
N TRP A 77 2.61 -7.72 5.15
CA TRP A 77 2.59 -6.27 5.04
C TRP A 77 2.63 -5.59 6.40
N ILE A 78 2.80 -4.27 6.38
CA ILE A 78 2.65 -3.39 7.53
C ILE A 78 1.33 -2.63 7.39
N ASN A 79 0.45 -2.75 8.37
CA ASN A 79 -0.74 -1.94 8.52
C ASN A 79 -0.37 -0.70 9.35
N ILE A 80 -0.20 0.43 8.68
CA ILE A 80 0.24 1.68 9.33
C ILE A 80 -0.72 2.12 10.44
N LYS A 81 -1.99 1.73 10.41
CA LYS A 81 -2.94 2.08 11.48
C LYS A 81 -2.58 1.41 12.81
N LYS A 82 -2.08 0.16 12.76
CA LYS A 82 -1.57 -0.54 13.95
C LYS A 82 -0.31 0.13 14.46
N SER A 83 0.65 0.38 13.56
CA SER A 83 1.89 1.09 13.90
C SER A 83 1.63 2.48 14.50
N PHE A 84 0.67 3.21 13.94
CA PHE A 84 0.28 4.52 14.46
C PHE A 84 -0.37 4.43 15.83
N ALA A 85 -1.18 3.40 16.07
CA ALA A 85 -1.78 3.14 17.38
C ALA A 85 -0.72 2.82 18.43
N GLU A 86 0.32 2.07 18.06
CA GLU A 86 1.46 1.77 18.93
C GLU A 86 2.24 3.04 19.29
N LEU A 87 2.53 3.89 18.30
CA LEU A 87 3.25 5.15 18.52
C LEU A 87 2.47 6.15 19.40
N THR A 88 1.14 6.22 19.24
CA THR A 88 0.32 7.31 19.79
C THR A 88 -0.63 6.89 20.91
N GLY A 89 -0.82 5.59 21.12
CA GLY A 89 -1.86 5.05 21.99
C GLY A 89 -3.29 5.16 21.42
N HIS A 90 -3.45 5.62 20.17
CA HIS A 90 -4.76 5.84 19.55
C HIS A 90 -4.89 5.15 18.19
N PHE A 91 -5.90 4.28 18.04
CA PHE A 91 -6.17 3.63 16.77
C PHE A 91 -6.88 4.61 15.81
N PRO A 92 -6.24 5.02 14.70
CA PRO A 92 -6.80 6.05 13.82
C PRO A 92 -7.97 5.49 13.00
N LYS A 93 -8.93 6.35 12.66
CA LYS A 93 -10.03 5.96 11.75
C LYS A 93 -9.52 5.68 10.34
N GLY A 94 -8.55 6.47 9.86
CA GLY A 94 -7.89 6.29 8.57
C GLY A 94 -6.79 7.33 8.35
N MET A 95 -6.31 7.41 7.11
CA MET A 95 -5.23 8.32 6.70
C MET A 95 -5.47 9.80 7.08
N PRO A 96 -6.66 10.39 6.89
CA PRO A 96 -6.89 11.79 7.26
C PRO A 96 -6.71 12.07 8.77
N THR A 97 -7.09 11.12 9.64
CA THR A 97 -6.89 11.25 11.10
C THR A 97 -5.40 11.26 11.45
N MET A 98 -4.62 10.37 10.83
CA MET A 98 -3.17 10.32 11.07
C MET A 98 -2.48 11.60 10.61
N LEU A 99 -2.84 12.12 9.43
CA LEU A 99 -2.35 13.43 8.95
C LEU A 99 -2.65 14.56 9.94
N GLN A 100 -3.90 14.66 10.39
CA GLN A 100 -4.32 15.69 11.35
C GLN A 100 -3.53 15.60 12.66
N MET A 101 -3.38 14.41 13.22
CA MET A 101 -2.66 14.20 14.50
C MET A 101 -1.16 14.49 14.39
N LEU A 102 -0.57 14.32 13.19
CA LEU A 102 0.82 14.68 12.92
C LEU A 102 1.00 16.12 12.44
N ASN A 103 -0.07 16.92 12.36
CA ASN A 103 -0.06 18.27 11.78
C ASN A 103 0.49 18.33 10.35
N LEU A 104 0.11 17.33 9.53
CA LEU A 104 0.49 17.21 8.14
C LEU A 104 -0.70 17.54 7.23
N ASN A 105 -0.46 18.33 6.18
CA ASN A 105 -1.48 18.60 5.17
C ASN A 105 -1.68 17.40 4.24
N LEU A 106 -2.93 17.16 3.85
CA LEU A 106 -3.29 16.25 2.78
C LEU A 106 -2.83 16.83 1.44
N GLU A 107 -2.14 16.00 0.66
CA GLU A 107 -1.70 16.34 -0.70
C GLU A 107 -2.52 15.59 -1.74
N GLY A 108 -2.96 16.28 -2.80
CA GLY A 108 -3.78 15.69 -3.84
C GLY A 108 -5.24 15.46 -3.41
N ARG A 109 -5.83 14.36 -3.85
CA ARG A 109 -7.27 14.08 -3.65
C ARG A 109 -7.46 12.83 -2.77
N HIS A 110 -8.17 12.96 -1.65
CA HIS A 110 -8.55 11.77 -0.86
C HIS A 110 -9.36 10.78 -1.71
N HIS A 111 -9.10 9.47 -1.55
CA HIS A 111 -9.64 8.38 -2.36
C HIS A 111 -9.10 8.30 -3.80
N SER A 112 -8.08 9.07 -4.15
CA SER A 112 -7.20 8.79 -5.29
C SER A 112 -6.10 7.85 -4.80
N GLY A 113 -5.99 6.65 -5.37
CA GLY A 113 -5.07 5.62 -4.85
C GLY A 113 -3.61 6.10 -4.78
N ILE A 114 -3.13 6.83 -5.79
CA ILE A 114 -1.77 7.35 -5.80
C ILE A 114 -1.55 8.47 -4.77
N ASP A 115 -2.54 9.33 -4.55
CA ASP A 115 -2.42 10.41 -3.58
C ASP A 115 -2.53 9.87 -2.15
N ASP A 116 -3.40 8.88 -1.92
CA ASP A 116 -3.48 8.18 -0.64
C ASP A 116 -2.12 7.49 -0.35
N CYS A 117 -1.50 6.82 -1.32
CA CYS A 117 -0.15 6.25 -1.17
C CYS A 117 0.91 7.29 -0.78
N ARG A 118 0.91 8.47 -1.42
CA ARG A 118 1.86 9.56 -1.10
C ARG A 118 1.67 10.08 0.33
N ASN A 119 0.42 10.29 0.74
CA ASN A 119 0.11 10.74 2.11
C ASN A 119 0.46 9.67 3.16
N ILE A 120 0.20 8.39 2.87
CA ILE A 120 0.60 7.27 3.74
C ILE A 120 2.14 7.21 3.87
N ALA A 121 2.88 7.36 2.77
CA ALA A 121 4.34 7.42 2.80
C ALA A 121 4.86 8.63 3.62
N LYS A 122 4.19 9.78 3.53
CA LYS A 122 4.50 10.97 4.34
C LYS A 122 4.29 10.73 5.83
N ILE A 123 3.20 10.06 6.22
CA ILE A 123 2.96 9.63 7.61
C ILE A 123 4.06 8.66 8.06
N ALA A 124 4.35 7.63 7.25
CA ALA A 124 5.37 6.64 7.59
C ALA A 124 6.76 7.28 7.79
N LYS A 125 7.12 8.24 6.93
CA LYS A 125 8.35 9.02 7.04
C LYS A 125 8.40 9.82 8.35
N GLU A 126 7.33 10.53 8.69
CA GLU A 126 7.24 11.31 9.94
C GLU A 126 7.37 10.40 11.18
N MET A 127 6.72 9.24 11.17
CA MET A 127 6.86 8.23 12.24
C MET A 127 8.32 7.74 12.37
N ALA A 128 8.97 7.41 11.24
CA ALA A 128 10.36 6.99 11.23
C ALA A 128 11.30 8.10 11.75
N GLN A 129 11.06 9.36 11.37
CA GLN A 129 11.83 10.51 11.86
C GLN A 129 11.69 10.72 13.37
N ARG A 130 10.57 10.28 13.97
CA ARG A 130 10.36 10.24 15.43
C ARG A 130 10.97 9.00 16.09
N GLY A 131 11.69 8.15 15.34
CA GLY A 131 12.36 6.97 15.84
C GLY A 131 11.49 5.72 15.92
N PHE A 132 10.28 5.73 15.33
CA PHE A 132 9.43 4.54 15.30
C PHE A 132 10.02 3.45 14.40
N ILE A 133 10.07 2.22 14.89
CA ILE A 133 10.53 1.04 14.14
C ILE A 133 9.31 0.23 13.72
N PHE A 134 9.15 0.01 12.42
CA PHE A 134 8.00 -0.69 11.89
C PHE A 134 8.14 -2.21 12.01
N GLU A 135 7.06 -2.85 12.43
CA GLU A 135 6.93 -4.31 12.43
C GLU A 135 5.80 -4.76 11.50
N LYS A 136 5.96 -5.98 10.96
CA LYS A 136 4.91 -6.62 10.14
C LYS A 136 3.65 -6.90 10.99
N THR A 137 2.49 -6.83 10.33
CA THR A 137 1.13 -6.87 10.92
C THR A 137 0.68 -8.21 11.45
#